data_AF-A0A6L3VTN5-F1
#
_entry.id   AF-A0A6L3VTN5-F1
#
_cell.length_a   1.000
_cell.length_b   1.000
_cell.length_c   1.000
_cell.angle_alpha   90.00
_cell.angle_beta   90.00
_cell.angle_gamma   90.00
#
_symmetry.space_group_name_H-M   'P 1'
#
loop_
_entity.id
_entity.type
_entity.pdbx_description
1 polymer ?
#
loop_
_entity_poly.entity_id
_entity_poly.type
_entity_poly.pdbx_seq_one_letter_code
_entity_poly.pdbx_strand_id
1 'polypeptide(L)' 'MEFHFIITLLFPGPQGGLGYLTRGGTVSARPGQTRQDLYNQVWSYLRETVRDVDISHANTVFFSLEPNELPSAV' A
#
# COMPACT_ATOMS: atom_id res chain seq x y z
N MET A 1 12.16 -2.09 12.25
CA MET A 1 12.53 -1.10 11.21
C MET A 1 11.26 -0.56 10.61
N GLU A 2 11.16 0.75 10.38
CA GLU A 2 9.99 1.36 9.75
C GLU A 2 10.24 1.58 8.27
N PHE A 3 9.24 1.30 7.45
CA PHE A 3 9.26 1.51 6.00
C PHE A 3 8.17 2.49 5.62
N HIS A 4 8.48 3.43 4.73
CA HIS A 4 7.49 4.27 4.08
C HIS A 4 6.96 3.52 2.84
N PHE A 5 5.64 3.45 2.69
CA PHE A 5 5.00 2.84 1.54
C PHE A 5 4.21 3.85 0.72
N ILE A 6 4.17 3.63 -0.59
CA ILE A 6 3.20 4.23 -1.51
C ILE A 6 2.59 3.09 -2.32
N ILE A 7 1.27 3.05 -2.41
CA ILE A 7 0.53 2.06 -3.19
C ILE A 7 -0.54 2.73 -4.03
N THR A 8 -0.62 2.36 -5.30
CA THR A 8 -1.65 2.83 -6.23
C THR A 8 -2.43 1.64 -6.76
N LEU A 9 -3.75 1.76 -6.67
CA LEU A 9 -4.72 0.73 -7.01
C LEU A 9 -5.55 1.15 -8.20
N LEU A 10 -5.94 0.16 -9.00
CA LEU A 10 -6.92 0.26 -10.06
C LEU A 10 -8.13 -0.60 -9.72
N PHE A 11 -9.32 -0.02 -9.72
CA PHE A 11 -10.56 -0.74 -9.38
C PHE A 11 -11.70 -0.36 -10.35
N PRO A 12 -12.72 -1.23 -10.52
CA PRO A 12 -13.91 -0.88 -11.30
C PRO A 12 -14.66 0.31 -10.68
N GLY A 13 -15.00 1.30 -11.50
CA GLY A 13 -15.77 2.46 -11.04
C GLY A 13 -17.24 2.12 -10.72
N PRO A 14 -17.88 2.74 -9.71
CA PRO A 14 -19.27 2.46 -9.34
C PRO A 14 -20.30 2.66 -10.46
N GLN A 15 -20.00 3.53 -11.43
CA GLN A 15 -20.88 3.86 -12.57
C GLN A 15 -20.30 3.34 -13.90
N GLY A 16 -19.41 2.35 -13.83
CA GLY A 16 -18.58 1.91 -14.96
C GLY A 16 -17.25 2.65 -15.04
N GLY A 17 -16.37 2.17 -15.93
CA GLY A 17 -15.01 2.69 -16.08
C GLY A 17 -14.03 2.19 -15.02
N LEU A 18 -12.89 2.88 -14.90
CA LEU A 18 -11.79 2.53 -14.01
C LEU A 18 -11.50 3.69 -13.04
N GLY A 19 -11.37 3.37 -11.75
CA GLY A 19 -10.96 4.29 -10.70
C GLY A 19 -9.54 4.01 -10.23
N TYR A 20 -8.84 5.07 -9.81
CA TYR A 20 -7.52 4.96 -9.19
C TYR A 20 -7.56 5.41 -7.74
N LEU A 21 -6.83 4.70 -6.87
CA LEU A 21 -6.65 5.08 -5.47
C LEU A 21 -5.17 5.02 -5.11
N THR A 22 -4.59 6.15 -4.73
CA THR A 22 -3.23 6.19 -4.16
C THR A 22 -3.29 6.40 -2.65
N ARG A 23 -2.49 5.63 -1.92
CA ARG A 23 -2.31 5.72 -0.48
C ARG A 23 -0.84 5.65 -0.12
N GLY A 24 -0.50 6.32 0.97
CA GLY A 24 0.84 6.31 1.54
C GLY A 24 0.78 6.28 3.05
N GLY A 25 1.89 5.88 3.66
CA GLY A 25 2.03 5.82 5.10
C GLY A 25 3.29 5.06 5.50
N THR A 26 3.35 4.64 6.75
CA THR A 26 4.44 3.81 7.25
C THR A 26 3.95 2.43 7.67
N VAL A 27 4.83 1.44 7.58
CA VAL A 27 4.60 0.08 8.06
C VAL A 27 5.86 -0.43 8.76
N SER A 28 5.68 -1.00 9.95
CA SER A 28 6.79 -1.56 10.73
C SER A 28 7.07 -3.00 10.33
N ALA A 29 8.33 -3.29 10.01
CA ALA A 29 8.83 -4.63 9.74
C ALA A 29 9.35 -5.32 11.01
N ARG A 30 8.97 -6.59 11.18
CA ARG A 30 9.51 -7.52 12.17
C ARG A 30 10.65 -8.35 11.57
N PRO A 31 11.61 -8.82 12.37
CA PRO A 31 12.66 -9.71 11.89
C PRO A 31 12.09 -10.93 11.17
N GLY A 32 12.66 -11.26 10.00
CA GLY A 32 12.23 -12.39 9.17
C GLY A 32 11.04 -12.11 8.24
N GLN A 33 10.35 -10.97 8.34
CA GLN A 33 9.33 -10.60 7.37
C GLN A 33 9.95 -10.24 6.01
N THR A 34 9.27 -10.65 4.95
CA THR A 34 9.61 -10.32 3.57
C THR A 34 8.90 -9.04 3.12
N ARG A 35 9.33 -8.47 1.99
CA ARG A 35 8.61 -7.38 1.31
C ARG A 35 7.15 -7.76 1.02
N GLN A 36 6.88 -9.03 0.69
CA GLN A 36 5.53 -9.52 0.40
C GLN A 36 4.65 -9.53 1.65
N ASP A 37 5.21 -9.85 2.82
CA ASP A 37 4.46 -9.81 4.08
C ASP A 37 4.00 -8.38 4.40
N LEU A 38 4.88 -7.40 4.19
CA LEU A 38 4.55 -5.99 4.41
C LEU A 38 3.56 -5.46 3.38
N TYR A 39 3.68 -5.90 2.12
CA TYR A 39 2.67 -5.63 1.10
C TYR A 39 1.29 -6.16 1.52
N ASN A 40 1.21 -7.41 1.98
CA ASN A 40 -0.04 -8.01 2.45
C ASN A 40 -0.61 -7.26 3.66
N GLN A 41 0.25 -6.82 4.58
CA GLN A 41 -0.16 -6.02 5.74
C GLN A 41 -0.75 -4.66 5.33
N VAL A 42 -0.10 -3.94 4.41
CA VAL A 42 -0.63 -2.70 3.82
C VAL A 42 -1.97 -2.99 3.12
N TRP A 43 -2.07 -4.11 2.41
CA TRP A 43 -3.28 -4.48 1.69
C TRP A 43 -4.48 -4.76 2.62
N SER A 44 -4.24 -5.48 3.71
CA SER A 44 -5.25 -5.70 4.76
C SER A 44 -5.68 -4.38 5.40
N TYR A 45 -4.73 -3.51 5.76
CA TYR A 45 -5.01 -2.19 6.31
C TYR A 45 -5.89 -1.34 5.38
N LEU A 46 -5.61 -1.35 4.07
CA LEU A 46 -6.42 -0.59 3.11
C LEU A 46 -7.84 -1.13 2.99
N ARG A 47 -8.02 -2.44 2.96
CA ARG A 47 -9.37 -3.05 2.97
C ARG A 47 -10.16 -2.70 4.24
N GLU A 48 -9.45 -2.52 5.35
CA GLU A 48 -10.05 -2.13 6.62
C GLU A 48 -10.33 -0.62 6.75
N THR A 49 -9.72 0.24 5.94
CA THR A 49 -9.81 1.69 6.12
C THR A 49 -10.48 2.43 4.96
N VAL A 50 -10.45 1.87 3.76
CA VAL A 50 -11.15 2.41 2.60
C VAL A 50 -12.61 1.97 2.67
N ARG A 51 -13.53 2.94 2.77
CA ARG A 51 -14.98 2.70 2.90
C ARG A 51 -15.80 3.23 1.73
N ASP A 52 -15.28 4.22 1.02
CA ASP A 52 -16.04 4.96 0.00
C ASP A 52 -16.09 4.24 -1.36
N VAL A 53 -15.18 3.28 -1.57
CA VAL A 53 -15.07 2.51 -2.82
C VAL A 53 -14.77 1.05 -2.51
N ASP A 54 -15.36 0.15 -3.28
CA ASP A 54 -15.04 -1.28 -3.20
C ASP A 54 -13.69 -1.54 -3.87
N ILE A 55 -12.69 -1.87 -3.04
CA ILE A 55 -11.36 -2.24 -3.49
C ILE A 55 -11.08 -3.75 -3.38
N SER A 56 -12.10 -4.57 -3.09
CA SER A 56 -11.95 -6.03 -2.96
C SER A 56 -11.40 -6.67 -4.23
N HIS A 57 -11.78 -6.11 -5.38
CA HIS A 57 -11.34 -6.51 -6.73
C HIS A 57 -10.29 -5.59 -7.35
N ALA A 58 -9.63 -4.75 -6.54
CA ALA A 58 -8.62 -3.84 -7.04
C ALA A 58 -7.32 -4.56 -7.42
N ASN A 59 -6.67 -4.10 -8.48
CA ASN A 59 -5.32 -4.49 -8.87
C ASN A 59 -4.31 -3.44 -8.39
N THR A 60 -3.14 -3.89 -7.92
CA THR A 60 -2.03 -2.97 -7.64
C THR A 60 -1.32 -2.61 -8.93
N VAL A 61 -1.28 -1.31 -9.24
CA VAL A 61 -0.57 -0.77 -10.41
C VAL A 61 0.83 -0.30 -10.04
N PHE A 62 1.00 0.15 -8.80
CA PHE A 62 2.29 0.60 -8.30
C PHE A 62 2.41 0.30 -6.80
N PHE A 63 3.59 -0.16 -6.38
CA PHE A 63 3.92 -0.35 -4.98
C PHE A 63 5.42 -0.05 -4.73
N SER A 64 5.67 0.97 -3.92
CA SER A 64 6.99 1.29 -3.36
C SER A 64 7.00 1.04 -1.86
N LEU A 65 8.14 0.59 -1.38
CA LEU A 65 8.38 0.30 0.03
C LEU A 65 9.87 0.50 0.26
N GLU A 66 10.21 1.59 0.95
CA GLU A 66 11.57 2.03 1.19
C GLU A 66 11.79 2.25 2.69
N PRO A 67 13.02 2.12 3.21
CA PRO A 67 13.33 2.52 4.58
C PRO A 67 12.81 3.92 4.89
N ASN A 68 12.13 4.10 6.02
CA ASN A 68 11.67 5.44 6.47
C ASN A 68 12.78 6.23 7.19
N GLU A 69 14.01 6.10 6.71
CA GLU A 69 15.19 6.73 7.27
C GLU A 69 15.93 7.47 6.16
N LEU A 70 16.38 8.69 6.44
CA LEU A 70 17.28 9.38 5.53
C LEU A 70 18.66 8.71 5.61
N PRO A 71 19.39 8.58 4.49
CA PRO A 71 20.79 8.17 4.55
C PRO A 71 21.53 9.15 5.48
N SER A 72 22.27 8.63 6.46
CA SER A 72 23.19 9.49 7.20
C SER A 72 24.16 10.11 6.20
N ALA A 73 24.27 11.44 6.20
CA ALA A 73 25.26 12.13 5.38
C ALA A 73 26.65 11.55 5.69
N VAL A 74 27.31 11.02 4.64
CA VAL A 74 28.69 10.54 4.70
C VAL A 74 29.63 11.71 4.60
#